data_AF-A0A3N5Q6X9-F1
#
_entry.id   AF-A0A3N5Q6X9-F1
#
_cell.length_a   1.000
_cell.length_b   1.000
_cell.length_c   1.000
_cell.angle_alpha   90.00
_cell.angle_beta   90.00
_cell.angle_gamma   90.00
#
_symmetry.space_group_name_H-M   'P 1'
#
loop_
_entity.id
_entity.type
_entity.pdbx_description
1 polymer ?
#
loop_
_entity_poly.entity_id
_entity_poly.type
_entity_poly.pdbx_seq_one_letter_code
_entity_poly.pdbx_strand_id
1 'polypeptide(L)' 'MTAHAVPRLATIALPRVSIDGAGSLAAILHKRRSVREFAASSLSLDAVSQLLWAAQGVTSPSGARTAPSAGALYP' A
#
# COMPACT_ATOMS: atom_id res chain seq x y z
N MET A 1 17.42 -26.26 15.09
CA MET A 1 17.06 -25.14 14.19
C MET A 1 16.51 -25.72 12.90
N THR A 2 15.19 -25.97 12.84
CA THR A 2 14.53 -26.48 11.63
C THR A 2 14.10 -25.31 10.77
N ALA A 3 14.63 -25.22 9.54
CA ALA A 3 14.18 -24.24 8.56
C ALA A 3 12.74 -24.56 8.15
N HIS A 4 11.80 -23.67 8.44
CA HIS A 4 10.42 -23.78 8.00
C HIS A 4 10.37 -23.32 6.53
N ALA A 5 10.23 -24.26 5.59
CA ALA A 5 10.08 -23.93 4.18
C ALA A 5 8.73 -23.23 3.96
N VAL A 6 8.75 -21.92 3.69
CA VAL A 6 7.54 -21.17 3.37
C VAL A 6 7.02 -21.64 2.01
N PRO A 7 5.80 -22.17 1.90
CA PRO A 7 5.25 -22.61 0.62
C PRO A 7 5.14 -21.41 -0.33
N ARG A 8 5.46 -21.63 -1.61
CA ARG A 8 5.38 -20.60 -2.64
C ARG A 8 3.89 -20.31 -2.89
N LEU A 9 3.40 -19.18 -2.38
CA LEU A 9 2.01 -18.75 -2.55
C LEU A 9 1.75 -18.31 -3.99
N ALA A 10 0.53 -18.53 -4.47
CA ALA A 10 0.07 -18.00 -5.74
C ALA A 10 0.14 -16.46 -5.72
N THR A 11 0.67 -15.85 -6.78
CA THR A 11 0.77 -14.40 -6.91
C THR A 11 -0.46 -13.83 -7.60
N ILE A 12 -0.97 -12.70 -7.11
CA ILE A 12 -2.11 -11.98 -7.70
C ILE A 12 -1.58 -10.70 -8.35
N ALA A 13 -1.87 -10.51 -9.63
CA ALA A 13 -1.58 -9.25 -10.31
C ALA A 13 -2.57 -8.17 -9.85
N LEU A 14 -2.06 -7.00 -9.47
CA LEU A 14 -2.88 -5.88 -9.04
C LEU A 14 -3.11 -4.89 -10.19
N PRO A 15 -4.29 -4.24 -10.26
CA PRO A 15 -4.56 -3.16 -11.20
C PRO A 15 -3.55 -2.02 -11.08
N ARG A 16 -3.35 -1.26 -12.16
CA ARG A 16 -2.54 -0.03 -12.12
C ARG A 16 -3.22 1.01 -11.20
N VAL A 17 -2.43 1.67 -10.38
CA VAL A 17 -2.88 2.74 -9.47
C VAL A 17 -3.09 4.07 -10.18
N SER A 18 -3.97 4.90 -9.62
CA SER A 18 -4.13 6.30 -10.03
C SER A 18 -3.18 7.18 -9.22
N ILE A 19 -2.43 8.04 -9.92
CA ILE A 19 -1.59 9.08 -9.28
C ILE A 19 -2.37 10.38 -9.05
N ASP A 20 -3.51 10.53 -9.70
CA ASP A 20 -4.42 11.66 -9.49
C ASP A 20 -5.23 11.40 -8.21
N GLY A 21 -5.02 12.26 -7.21
CA GLY A 21 -5.63 12.14 -5.90
C GLY A 21 -7.09 12.62 -5.86
N ALA A 22 -7.90 12.01 -5.00
CA ALA A 22 -9.32 12.32 -4.85
C ALA A 22 -9.63 13.61 -4.02
N GLY A 23 -8.62 14.39 -3.64
CA GLY A 23 -8.82 15.60 -2.84
C GLY A 23 -7.51 16.23 -2.35
N SER A 24 -7.63 17.34 -1.61
CA SER A 24 -6.46 18.01 -1.03
C SER A 24 -5.91 17.24 0.18
N LEU A 25 -4.60 17.32 0.38
CA LEU A 25 -3.93 16.73 1.55
C LEU A 25 -4.54 17.25 2.87
N ALA A 26 -4.83 18.55 2.96
CA ALA A 26 -5.44 19.16 4.13
C ALA A 26 -6.82 18.56 4.46
N ALA A 27 -7.67 18.33 3.45
CA ALA A 27 -8.98 17.72 3.65
C ALA A 27 -8.87 16.25 4.12
N ILE A 28 -7.90 15.49 3.59
CA ILE A 28 -7.64 14.11 4.00
C ILE A 28 -7.18 14.06 5.46
N LEU A 29 -6.22 14.91 5.83
CA LEU A 29 -5.70 14.97 7.20
C LEU A 29 -6.78 15.39 8.20
N HIS A 30 -7.63 16.35 7.85
CA HIS A 30 -8.76 16.77 8.69
C HIS A 30 -9.75 15.61 8.97
N LYS A 31 -10.04 14.80 7.94
CA LYS A 31 -10.98 13.66 8.01
C LYS A 31 -10.39 12.40 8.67
N ARG A 32 -9.06 12.28 8.80
CA ARG A 32 -8.41 11.06 9.31
C ARG A 32 -8.88 10.69 10.71
N ARG A 33 -9.39 9.47 10.88
CA ARG A 33 -9.76 8.87 12.16
C ARG A 33 -9.26 7.43 12.23
N SER A 34 -9.07 6.91 13.44
CA SER A 34 -8.85 5.47 13.64
C SER A 34 -10.21 4.79 13.71
N VAL A 35 -10.50 3.89 12.78
CA VAL A 35 -11.76 3.12 12.70
C VAL A 35 -11.52 1.71 13.22
N ARG A 36 -12.47 1.15 13.98
CA ARG A 36 -12.36 -0.18 14.60
C ARG A 36 -13.52 -1.12 14.27
N GLU A 37 -14.47 -0.65 13.47
CA GLU A 37 -15.59 -1.44 12.96
C GLU A 37 -15.42 -1.54 11.45
N PHE A 38 -15.54 -2.76 10.90
CA PHE A 38 -15.25 -3.04 9.49
C PHE A 38 -16.42 -3.75 8.83
N ALA A 39 -16.63 -3.49 7.54
CA ALA A 39 -17.60 -4.22 6.75
C ALA A 39 -17.16 -5.68 6.56
N ALA A 40 -18.12 -6.59 6.42
CA ALA A 40 -17.85 -8.00 6.12
C ALA A 40 -17.36 -8.21 4.66
N SER A 41 -17.61 -7.25 3.78
CA SER A 41 -17.17 -7.32 2.38
C SER A 41 -15.67 -7.07 2.25
N SER A 42 -15.02 -7.81 1.35
CA SER A 42 -13.63 -7.57 0.99
C SER A 42 -13.44 -6.24 0.26
N LEU A 43 -12.22 -5.69 0.33
CA LEU A 43 -11.80 -4.59 -0.54
C LEU A 43 -11.74 -5.07 -2.00
N SER A 44 -12.00 -4.16 -2.95
CA SER A 44 -11.71 -4.41 -4.36
C SER A 44 -10.19 -4.46 -4.58
N LEU A 45 -9.76 -5.14 -5.65
CA LEU A 45 -8.34 -5.18 -6.01
C LEU A 45 -7.79 -3.78 -6.35
N ASP A 46 -8.61 -2.87 -6.89
CA ASP A 46 -8.23 -1.48 -7.10
C ASP A 46 -7.93 -0.76 -5.77
N ALA A 47 -8.79 -0.93 -4.76
CA ALA A 47 -8.58 -0.34 -3.45
C ALA A 47 -7.34 -0.93 -2.76
N VAL A 48 -7.12 -2.24 -2.88
CA VAL A 48 -5.90 -2.91 -2.38
C VAL A 48 -4.66 -2.37 -3.09
N SER A 49 -4.70 -2.25 -4.42
CA SER A 49 -3.58 -1.71 -5.21
C SER A 49 -3.22 -0.29 -4.79
N GLN A 50 -4.24 0.59 -4.70
CA GLN A 50 -4.06 1.98 -4.30
C GLN A 50 -3.51 2.09 -2.87
N LEU A 51 -4.02 1.27 -1.94
CA LEU A 51 -3.57 1.28 -0.54
C LEU A 51 -2.10 0.85 -0.41
N LEU A 52 -1.73 -0.26 -1.07
CA LEU A 52 -0.35 -0.77 -1.04
C LEU A 52 0.62 0.22 -1.68
N TRP A 53 0.24 0.83 -2.81
CA TRP A 53 1.05 1.87 -3.43
C TRP A 53 1.15 3.13 -2.56
N ALA A 54 0.06 3.60 -1.97
CA ALA A 54 0.12 4.76 -1.07
C ALA A 54 1.08 4.50 0.11
N ALA A 55 1.09 3.27 0.66
CA ALA A 55 1.93 2.89 1.79
C ALA A 55 3.43 2.73 1.43
N GLN A 56 3.75 2.00 0.35
CA GLN A 56 5.13 1.61 -0.03
C GLN A 56 5.34 1.47 -1.56
N GLY A 57 4.54 2.17 -2.35
CA GLY A 57 4.60 2.12 -3.81
C GLY A 57 5.88 2.71 -4.38
N VAL A 58 6.30 2.23 -5.55
CA VAL A 58 7.45 2.81 -6.29
C VAL A 58 7.02 4.11 -6.96
N THR A 59 7.84 5.15 -6.83
CA THR A 59 7.59 6.50 -7.36
C THR A 59 8.63 6.97 -8.38
N SER A 60 9.75 6.26 -8.54
CA SER A 60 10.80 6.59 -9.51
C SER A 60 11.36 5.33 -10.19
N PRO A 61 11.98 5.47 -11.38
CA PRO A 61 12.72 4.37 -12.02
C PRO A 61 13.88 3.82 -11.16
N SER A 62 14.43 4.64 -10.25
CA SER A 62 15.47 4.22 -9.30
C SER A 62 14.94 3.41 -8.11
N GLY A 63 13.62 3.16 -8.04
CA GLY A 63 13.01 2.35 -6.99
C GLY A 63 12.64 3.12 -5.71
N ALA A 64 12.64 4.46 -5.74
CA ALA A 64 12.19 5.28 -4.62
C ALA A 64 10.75 4.94 -4.23
N ARG A 65 10.40 5.13 -2.96
CA ARG A 65 9.09 4.73 -2.39
C ARG A 65 8.25 5.94 -2.01
N THR A 66 6.94 5.74 -1.89
CA THR A 66 6.00 6.76 -1.39
C THR A 66 6.32 7.21 0.04
N ALA A 67 6.81 6.29 0.89
CA ALA A 67 7.33 6.65 2.21
C ALA A 67 8.87 6.70 2.22
N PRO A 68 9.48 7.69 2.90
CA PRO A 68 10.92 7.77 3.05
C PRO A 68 11.46 6.67 3.98
N SER A 69 12.72 6.29 3.79
CA SER A 69 13.44 5.35 4.64
C SER A 69 14.89 5.77 4.78
N ALA A 70 15.45 5.64 5.99
CA ALA A 70 16.85 5.99 6.26
C ALA A 70 17.78 5.16 5.37
N GLY A 71 18.62 5.84 4.58
CA GLY A 71 19.52 5.19 3.63
C GLY A 71 18.83 4.44 2.48
N ALA A 72 17.53 4.66 2.24
CA ALA A 72 16.74 3.92 1.24
C ALA A 72 16.78 2.39 1.42
N LEU A 73 16.84 1.93 2.68
CA LEU A 73 16.99 0.50 3.01
C LEU A 73 15.67 -0.27 3.00
N TYR A 74 14.53 0.42 3.15
CA TYR A 74 13.17 -0.16 3.15
C TYR A 74 13.05 -1.37 4.09
N PRO A 75 13.34 -1.20 5.40
CA PRO A 75 13.28 -2.28 6.39
C PRO A 75 11.86 -2.82 6.61
#